data_AF-A0A1Z5L255-F1
#
_entry.id   AF-A0A1Z5L255-F1
#
_cell.length_a   1.000
_cell.length_b   1.000
_cell.length_c   1.000
_cell.angle_alpha   90.00
_cell.angle_beta   90.00
_cell.angle_gamma   90.00
#
_symmetry.space_group_name_H-M   'P 1'
#
loop_
_entity.id
_entity.type
_entity.pdbx_description
1 polymer ?
#
loop_
_entity_poly.entity_id
_entity_poly.type
_entity_poly.pdbx_seq_one_letter_code
_entity_poly.pdbx_strand_id
1 'polypeptide(L)'
;MHLHDQERYRKYGKIFGIYEGGRPLLMLADRDLLKLIFVKDFSLLPQRRLFPSYDDFSDSMLALVEPNRWKALRPAFSPAFSTAKLRNAHALMQSCAKVACDSLMKAAETAQEINIKIFLGHYTLDVIATRHEDISRFGGSCLEGFARAATNRKETRRFPADDDGRSPRHFVKHGGQN
;
A
#
# COMPACT_ATOMS: atom_id res chain seq x y z
N MET A 1 9.93 -14.08 1.15
CA MET A 1 9.33 -14.47 2.46
C MET A 1 8.05 -15.27 2.25
N HIS A 2 6.99 -14.70 1.67
CA HIS A 2 5.70 -15.39 1.47
C HIS A 2 5.78 -16.78 0.82
N LEU A 3 6.53 -16.95 -0.27
CA LEU A 3 6.68 -18.26 -0.95
C LEU A 3 7.27 -19.33 -0.02
N HIS A 4 8.24 -18.93 0.80
CA HIS A 4 8.91 -19.84 1.72
C HIS A 4 8.02 -20.19 2.92
N ASP A 5 7.16 -19.26 3.35
CA ASP A 5 6.13 -19.54 4.37
C ASP A 5 5.07 -20.51 3.85
N GLN A 6 4.66 -20.39 2.58
CA GLN A 6 3.76 -21.36 1.95
C GLN A 6 4.38 -22.76 1.85
N GLU A 7 5.66 -22.84 1.47
CA GLU A 7 6.39 -24.10 1.39
C GLU A 7 6.50 -24.78 2.78
N ARG A 8 6.85 -24.00 3.81
CA ARG A 8 6.90 -24.48 5.20
C ARG A 8 5.53 -24.92 5.72
N TYR A 9 4.47 -24.18 5.40
CA TYR A 9 3.11 -24.57 5.73
C TYR A 9 2.72 -25.91 5.09
N ARG A 10 3.10 -26.13 3.81
CA ARG A 10 2.85 -27.42 3.15
C ARG A 10 3.65 -28.56 3.78
N LYS A 11 4.87 -28.29 4.25
CA LYS A 11 5.77 -29.31 4.81
C LYS A 11 5.48 -29.66 6.27
N TYR A 12 5.23 -28.66 7.11
CA TYR A 12 5.11 -28.81 8.57
C TYR A 12 3.65 -28.69 9.06
N GLY A 13 2.73 -28.30 8.19
CA GLY A 13 1.31 -28.19 8.49
C GLY A 13 0.89 -26.83 9.03
N LYS A 14 -0.27 -26.81 9.72
CA LYS A 14 -0.97 -25.57 10.10
C LYS A 14 -0.33 -24.80 11.25
N ILE A 15 0.50 -25.47 12.05
CA ILE A 15 1.15 -24.89 13.23
C ILE A 15 2.59 -25.38 13.22
N PHE A 16 3.55 -24.46 13.17
CA PHE A 16 4.97 -24.81 13.20
C PHE A 16 5.80 -23.68 13.80
N GLY A 17 6.92 -24.04 14.40
CA GLY A 17 7.90 -23.09 14.93
C GLY A 17 9.01 -22.81 13.91
N ILE A 18 9.45 -21.56 13.85
CA ILE A 18 10.67 -21.15 13.13
C ILE A 18 11.54 -20.30 14.06
N TYR A 19 12.82 -20.20 13.74
CA TYR A 19 13.71 -19.24 14.38
C TYR A 19 14.08 -18.16 13.38
N GLU A 20 13.89 -16.90 13.76
CA GLU A 20 14.36 -15.73 13.01
C GLU A 20 15.56 -15.15 13.78
N GLY A 21 16.76 -15.45 13.28
CA GLY A 21 17.99 -15.23 14.05
C GLY A 21 17.97 -16.04 15.34
N GLY A 22 18.05 -15.36 16.49
CA GLY A 22 17.95 -15.98 17.82
C GLY A 22 16.55 -15.99 18.43
N ARG A 23 15.53 -15.48 17.72
CA ARG A 23 14.17 -15.32 18.26
C ARG A 23 13.26 -16.47 17.78
N PRO A 24 12.67 -17.26 18.69
CA PRO A 24 11.66 -18.25 18.30
C PRO A 24 10.38 -17.54 17.87
N LEU A 25 9.78 -18.03 16.79
CA LEU A 25 8.52 -17.55 16.24
C LEU A 25 7.57 -18.74 16.03
N LEU A 26 6.32 -18.55 16.43
CA LEU A 26 5.27 -19.53 16.19
C LEU A 26 4.42 -19.08 15.00
N MET A 27 4.38 -19.92 13.96
CA MET A 27 3.54 -19.71 12.78
C MET A 27 2.20 -20.42 12.99
N LEU A 28 1.12 -19.66 12.86
CA LEU A 28 -0.24 -20.13 13.06
C LEU A 28 -1.06 -19.90 11.79
N ALA A 29 -1.61 -20.98 11.25
CA ALA A 29 -2.48 -20.96 10.08
C ALA A 29 -3.79 -21.73 10.32
N ASP A 30 -4.10 -22.05 11.58
CA ASP A 30 -5.38 -22.63 11.98
C ASP A 30 -6.43 -21.55 12.25
N ARG A 31 -7.59 -21.66 11.62
CA ARG A 31 -8.66 -20.64 11.67
C ARG A 31 -9.17 -20.41 13.10
N ASP A 32 -9.34 -21.46 13.89
CA ASP A 32 -9.98 -21.34 15.21
C ASP A 32 -9.01 -20.73 16.22
N LEU A 33 -7.72 -21.08 16.12
CA LEU A 33 -6.65 -20.41 16.87
C LEU A 33 -6.47 -18.96 16.45
N LEU A 34 -6.52 -18.65 15.14
CA LEU A 34 -6.42 -17.28 14.67
C LEU A 34 -7.57 -16.41 15.18
N LYS A 35 -8.80 -16.94 15.23
CA LYS A 35 -9.95 -16.23 15.84
C LYS A 35 -9.76 -16.04 17.33
N LEU A 36 -9.27 -17.05 18.03
CA LEU A 36 -8.97 -16.95 19.46
C LEU A 36 -7.99 -15.80 19.72
N ILE A 37 -6.86 -15.79 19.00
CA ILE A 37 -5.78 -14.81 19.18
C ILE A 37 -6.15 -13.40 18.73
N PHE A 38 -6.74 -13.25 17.53
CA PHE A 38 -6.99 -11.93 16.96
C PHE A 38 -8.31 -11.29 17.41
N VAL A 39 -9.21 -12.06 18.04
CA VAL A 39 -10.54 -11.55 18.45
C VAL A 39 -10.75 -11.70 19.95
N LYS A 40 -10.71 -12.93 20.48
CA LYS A 40 -11.05 -13.19 21.89
C LYS A 40 -9.97 -12.71 22.84
N ASP A 41 -8.72 -13.09 22.59
CA ASP A 41 -7.58 -12.90 23.47
C ASP A 41 -6.64 -11.79 22.99
N PHE A 42 -7.12 -10.93 22.08
CA PHE A 42 -6.31 -9.84 21.52
C PHE A 42 -5.75 -8.90 22.59
N SER A 43 -6.49 -8.71 23.69
CA SER A 43 -6.06 -7.88 24.83
C SER A 43 -4.83 -8.43 25.56
N LEU A 44 -4.64 -9.76 25.54
CA LEU A 44 -3.51 -10.46 26.18
C LEU A 44 -2.24 -10.40 25.33
N LEU A 45 -2.38 -10.11 24.04
CA LEU A 45 -1.28 -10.05 23.07
C LEU A 45 -1.17 -8.64 22.45
N PRO A 46 -0.89 -7.61 23.27
CA PRO A 46 -0.87 -6.23 22.81
C PRO A 46 0.34 -5.93 21.90
N GLN A 47 1.42 -6.71 22.03
CA GLN A 47 2.68 -6.47 21.36
C GLN A 47 2.61 -6.86 19.87
N ARG A 48 2.94 -5.90 19.02
CA ARG A 48 3.20 -6.16 17.60
C ARG A 48 4.69 -6.36 17.39
N ARG A 49 5.07 -6.98 16.27
CA ARG A 49 6.47 -6.96 15.84
C ARG A 49 6.87 -5.52 15.56
N LEU A 50 7.70 -4.98 16.45
CA LEU A 50 8.31 -3.67 16.30
C LEU A 50 9.55 -3.84 15.44
N PHE A 51 9.57 -3.14 14.32
CA PHE A 51 10.79 -2.94 13.56
C PHE A 51 11.36 -1.61 14.03
N PRO A 52 12.54 -1.56 14.65
CA PRO A 52 13.15 -0.30 15.01
C PRO A 52 13.38 0.50 13.73
N SER A 53 12.60 1.56 13.55
CA SER A 53 12.90 2.60 12.58
C SER A 53 13.84 3.61 13.22
N TYR A 54 14.74 4.18 12.41
CA TYR A 54 15.68 5.21 12.86
C TYR A 54 15.15 6.63 12.57
N ASP A 55 13.85 6.78 12.34
CA ASP A 55 13.23 8.03 11.89
C ASP A 55 11.91 8.30 12.63
N ASP A 56 11.77 9.53 13.13
CA ASP A 56 10.69 9.99 14.01
C ASP A 56 9.29 9.85 13.36
N PHE A 57 9.22 9.93 12.03
CA PHE A 57 7.99 9.75 11.28
C PHE A 57 7.48 8.30 11.37
N SER A 58 8.38 7.34 11.16
CA SER A 58 8.04 5.91 11.18
C SER A 58 7.63 5.46 12.59
N ASP A 59 8.28 6.02 13.61
CA ASP A 59 7.99 5.78 15.03
C ASP A 59 6.64 6.38 15.48
N SER A 60 6.03 7.23 14.65
CA SER A 60 4.71 7.82 14.89
C SER A 60 3.59 7.15 14.09
N MET A 61 3.91 6.19 13.22
CA MET A 61 2.92 5.48 12.41
C MET A 61 2.09 4.51 13.26
N LEU A 62 0.76 4.56 13.13
CA LEU A 62 -0.18 3.72 13.90
C LEU A 62 0.11 2.20 13.78
N ALA A 63 0.76 1.77 12.70
CA ALA A 63 1.15 0.38 12.50
C ALA A 63 2.39 -0.06 13.31
N LEU A 64 3.28 0.89 13.67
CA LEU A 64 4.57 0.62 14.30
C LEU A 64 4.68 1.14 15.74
N VAL A 65 3.77 2.00 16.19
CA VAL A 65 3.78 2.53 17.57
C VAL A 65 3.55 1.44 18.63
N GLU A 66 4.13 1.66 19.80
CA GLU A 66 3.95 0.83 21.00
C GLU A 66 2.46 0.64 21.37
N PRO A 67 2.09 -0.50 21.99
CA PRO A 67 0.69 -0.85 22.19
C PRO A 67 -0.14 0.17 22.99
N ASN A 68 0.47 0.82 23.99
CA ASN A 68 -0.23 1.84 24.79
C ASN A 68 -0.51 3.11 23.97
N ARG A 69 0.47 3.57 23.18
CA ARG A 69 0.32 4.70 22.27
C ARG A 69 -0.67 4.36 21.15
N TRP A 70 -0.64 3.13 20.64
CA TRP A 70 -1.63 2.64 19.67
C TRP A 70 -3.06 2.68 20.22
N LYS A 71 -3.28 2.21 21.46
CA LYS A 71 -4.60 2.23 22.11
C LYS A 71 -5.13 3.66 22.27
N ALA A 72 -4.26 4.63 22.56
CA ALA A 72 -4.62 6.03 22.67
C ALA A 72 -4.91 6.69 21.30
N LEU A 73 -4.12 6.37 20.27
CA LEU A 73 -4.26 6.98 18.94
C LEU A 73 -5.39 6.38 18.11
N ARG A 74 -5.65 5.07 18.21
CA ARG A 74 -6.64 4.37 17.36
C ARG A 74 -8.05 5.00 17.39
N PRO A 75 -8.60 5.40 18.56
CA PRO A 75 -9.89 6.08 18.60
C PRO A 75 -9.91 7.40 17.82
N ALA A 76 -8.81 8.13 17.74
CA ALA A 76 -8.73 9.38 16.96
C ALA A 76 -8.76 9.13 15.44
N PHE A 77 -8.22 8.01 14.97
CA PHE A 77 -8.22 7.65 13.54
C PHE A 77 -9.52 6.95 13.09
N SER A 78 -10.21 6.26 13.99
CA SER A 78 -11.41 5.46 13.64
C SER A 78 -12.54 6.28 12.96
N PRO A 79 -12.85 7.53 13.38
CA PRO A 79 -13.86 8.36 12.74
C PRO A 79 -13.60 8.70 11.26
N ALA A 80 -12.33 8.71 10.83
CA ALA A 80 -11.95 8.97 9.44
C ALA A 80 -12.47 7.90 8.46
N PHE A 81 -12.82 6.72 8.97
CA PHE A 81 -13.36 5.59 8.21
C PHE A 81 -14.83 5.31 8.52
N SER A 82 -15.55 6.28 9.08
CA SER A 82 -17.01 6.17 9.25
C SER A 82 -17.73 6.14 7.90
N THR A 83 -18.92 5.52 7.84
CA THR A 83 -19.73 5.40 6.62
C THR A 83 -19.96 6.74 5.92
N ALA A 84 -20.23 7.81 6.67
CA ALA A 84 -20.42 9.15 6.12
C ALA A 84 -19.15 9.69 5.45
N LYS A 85 -17.98 9.49 6.09
CA LYS A 85 -16.68 9.91 5.55
C LYS A 85 -16.19 9.04 4.40
N LEU A 86 -16.58 7.76 4.36
CA LEU A 86 -16.33 6.86 3.24
C LEU A 86 -17.18 7.22 2.02
N ARG A 87 -18.45 7.60 2.22
CA ARG A 87 -19.30 8.11 1.13
C ARG A 87 -18.71 9.37 0.49
N ASN A 88 -18.15 10.28 1.29
CA ASN A 88 -17.45 11.44 0.75
C ASN A 88 -16.14 11.03 0.04
N ALA A 89 -15.42 10.03 0.56
CA ALA A 89 -14.25 9.46 -0.11
C ALA A 89 -14.60 8.92 -1.51
N HIS A 90 -15.76 8.27 -1.63
CA HIS A 90 -16.22 7.68 -2.87
C HIS A 90 -16.40 8.71 -3.99
N ALA A 91 -16.94 9.88 -3.68
CA ALA A 91 -17.07 10.96 -4.65
C ALA A 91 -15.69 11.41 -5.20
N LEU A 92 -14.70 11.55 -4.32
CA LEU A 92 -13.32 11.89 -4.70
C LEU A 92 -12.65 10.77 -5.51
N MET A 93 -12.85 9.51 -5.11
CA MET A 93 -12.36 8.35 -5.86
C MET A 93 -12.92 8.34 -7.29
N GLN A 94 -14.18 8.70 -7.46
CA GLN A 94 -14.83 8.77 -8.76
C GLN A 94 -14.27 9.91 -9.62
N SER A 95 -13.95 11.08 -9.05
CA SER A 95 -13.30 12.15 -9.80
C SER A 95 -11.89 11.78 -10.24
N CYS A 96 -11.09 11.18 -9.36
CA CYS A 96 -9.75 10.69 -9.71
C CYS A 96 -9.83 9.58 -10.77
N ALA A 97 -10.85 8.72 -10.70
CA ALA A 97 -11.04 7.63 -11.66
C ALA A 97 -11.36 8.16 -13.05
N LYS A 98 -12.18 9.22 -13.16
CA LYS A 98 -12.46 9.88 -14.45
C LYS A 98 -11.17 10.40 -15.10
N VAL A 99 -10.33 11.12 -14.33
CA VAL A 99 -9.04 11.62 -14.83
C VAL A 99 -8.14 10.47 -15.27
N ALA A 100 -8.08 9.39 -14.49
CA ALA A 100 -7.31 8.20 -14.83
C ALA A 100 -7.83 7.53 -16.12
N CYS A 101 -9.14 7.41 -16.31
CA CYS A 101 -9.75 6.90 -17.53
C CYS A 101 -9.44 7.79 -18.74
N ASP A 102 -9.51 9.12 -18.60
CA ASP A 102 -9.18 10.05 -19.68
C ASP A 102 -7.72 9.93 -20.10
N SER A 103 -6.81 9.73 -19.15
CA SER A 103 -5.40 9.44 -19.45
C SER A 103 -5.21 8.12 -20.18
N LEU A 104 -5.96 7.07 -19.82
CA LEU A 104 -5.92 5.78 -20.53
C LEU A 104 -6.47 5.88 -21.95
N MET A 105 -7.57 6.61 -22.15
CA MET A 105 -8.15 6.82 -23.49
C MET A 105 -7.15 7.52 -24.41
N LYS A 106 -6.50 8.59 -23.94
CA LYS A 106 -5.45 9.29 -24.71
C LYS A 106 -4.27 8.40 -25.06
N ALA A 107 -3.83 7.56 -24.12
CA ALA A 107 -2.73 6.62 -24.36
C ALA A 107 -3.14 5.48 -25.32
N ALA A 108 -4.42 5.09 -25.33
CA ALA A 108 -4.95 4.14 -26.30
C ALA A 108 -5.01 4.73 -27.72
N GLU A 109 -5.40 6.01 -27.86
CA GLU A 109 -5.38 6.74 -29.13
C GLU A 109 -3.98 6.85 -29.72
N THR A 110 -2.96 7.04 -28.87
CA THR A 110 -1.55 7.10 -29.29
C THR A 110 -0.87 5.73 -29.40
N ALA A 111 -1.59 4.64 -29.15
CA ALA A 111 -1.07 3.26 -29.07
C ALA A 111 0.18 3.13 -28.18
N GLN A 112 0.22 3.91 -27.09
CA GLN A 112 1.34 3.93 -26.17
C GLN A 112 1.26 2.76 -25.18
N GLU A 113 2.39 2.10 -24.93
CA GLU A 113 2.50 1.10 -23.86
C GLU A 113 2.45 1.77 -22.48
N ILE A 114 1.66 1.22 -21.57
CA ILE A 114 1.47 1.79 -20.22
C ILE A 114 1.90 0.76 -19.18
N ASN A 115 2.77 1.18 -18.26
CA ASN A 115 3.07 0.41 -17.08
C ASN A 115 1.93 0.52 -16.05
N ILE A 116 1.08 -0.51 -15.99
CA ILE A 116 -0.11 -0.57 -15.12
C ILE A 116 0.27 -0.39 -13.64
N LYS A 117 1.42 -0.91 -13.19
CA LYS A 117 1.84 -0.82 -11.79
C LYS A 117 2.09 0.64 -11.39
N ILE A 118 2.78 1.39 -12.23
CA ILE A 118 3.07 2.81 -12.00
C ILE A 118 1.78 3.63 -12.11
N PHE A 119 0.98 3.35 -13.13
CA PHE A 119 -0.30 4.03 -13.36
C PHE A 119 -1.28 3.87 -12.17
N LEU A 120 -1.52 2.64 -11.72
CA LEU A 120 -2.37 2.39 -10.55
C LEU A 120 -1.76 2.98 -9.27
N GLY A 121 -0.42 2.95 -9.15
CA GLY A 121 0.29 3.65 -8.08
C GLY A 121 -0.05 5.14 -8.05
N HIS A 122 -0.01 5.81 -9.20
CA HIS A 122 -0.38 7.23 -9.31
C HIS A 122 -1.84 7.48 -8.97
N TYR A 123 -2.76 6.66 -9.49
CA TYR A 123 -4.18 6.77 -9.17
C TYR A 123 -4.44 6.64 -7.66
N THR A 124 -3.87 5.62 -7.01
CA THR A 124 -4.05 5.42 -5.56
C THR A 124 -3.43 6.56 -4.75
N LEU A 125 -2.29 7.10 -5.19
CA LEU A 125 -1.66 8.25 -4.56
C LEU A 125 -2.55 9.49 -4.65
N ASP A 126 -3.12 9.77 -5.82
CA ASP A 126 -4.03 10.90 -6.03
C ASP A 126 -5.28 10.77 -5.16
N VAL A 127 -5.86 9.56 -5.06
CA VAL A 127 -7.02 9.30 -4.18
C VAL A 127 -6.68 9.59 -2.70
N ILE A 128 -5.50 9.17 -2.25
CA ILE A 128 -5.07 9.39 -0.86
C ILE A 128 -4.73 10.87 -0.61
N ALA A 129 -4.08 11.52 -1.57
CA ALA A 129 -3.65 12.92 -1.47
C ALA A 129 -4.83 13.90 -1.56
N THR A 130 -5.80 13.68 -2.46
CA THR A 130 -6.99 14.54 -2.54
C THR A 130 -7.85 14.41 -1.28
N ARG A 131 -7.90 13.23 -0.65
CA ARG A 131 -8.54 13.07 0.67
C ARG A 131 -7.86 13.91 1.76
N HIS A 132 -6.57 14.20 1.59
CA HIS A 132 -5.79 14.97 2.54
C HIS A 132 -6.14 16.46 2.54
N GLU A 133 -6.41 17.06 1.37
CA GLU A 133 -6.79 18.48 1.28
C GLU A 133 -8.05 18.79 2.12
N ASP A 134 -8.98 17.83 2.28
CA ASP A 134 -10.13 17.93 3.20
C ASP A 134 -9.81 17.63 4.69
N ILE A 135 -8.72 16.89 4.96
CA ILE A 135 -8.25 16.56 6.32
C ILE A 135 -7.36 17.68 6.91
N SER A 136 -6.88 18.63 6.12
CA SER A 136 -6.16 19.84 6.58
C SER A 136 -6.91 20.67 7.64
N ARG A 137 -8.19 20.38 7.90
CA ARG A 137 -8.97 20.95 9.01
C ARG A 137 -8.79 20.24 10.36
N PHE A 138 -8.14 19.08 10.39
CA PHE A 138 -7.76 18.35 11.59
C PHE A 138 -6.24 18.51 11.79
N GLY A 139 -5.85 19.49 12.61
CA GLY A 139 -4.47 19.87 12.84
C GLY A 139 -3.62 18.74 13.43
N GLY A 140 -2.77 18.13 12.60
CA GLY A 140 -1.73 17.18 13.00
C GLY A 140 -0.52 17.30 12.08
N SER A 141 0.66 17.55 12.66
CA SER A 141 1.93 17.83 11.96
C SER A 141 2.49 16.67 11.12
N CYS A 142 2.04 15.43 11.36
CA CYS A 142 2.51 14.22 10.67
C CYS A 142 2.08 14.16 9.19
N LEU A 143 1.11 14.98 8.82
CA LEU A 143 0.33 14.88 7.59
C LEU A 143 0.74 15.96 6.55
N GLU A 144 1.37 17.04 6.99
CA GLU A 144 1.91 18.11 6.12
C GLU A 144 3.04 17.61 5.18
N GLY A 145 3.81 16.60 5.59
CA GLY A 145 4.86 15.99 4.76
C GLY A 145 4.32 15.35 3.48
N PHE A 146 3.16 14.66 3.56
CA PHE A 146 2.52 14.06 2.39
C PHE A 146 1.91 15.10 1.46
N ALA A 147 1.31 16.17 2.02
CA ALA A 147 0.77 17.27 1.23
C ALA A 147 1.87 17.98 0.42
N ARG A 148 3.06 18.17 0.99
CA ARG A 148 4.21 18.77 0.30
C ARG A 148 4.69 17.93 -0.89
N ALA A 149 4.72 16.60 -0.75
CA ALA A 149 5.06 15.69 -1.83
C ALA A 149 4.02 15.68 -2.96
N ALA A 150 2.73 15.81 -2.63
CA ALA A 150 1.64 15.91 -3.61
C ALA A 150 1.61 17.27 -4.34
N THR A 151 1.95 18.36 -3.65
CA THR A 151 1.89 19.72 -4.20
C THR A 151 2.98 19.96 -5.25
N ASN A 152 4.19 19.42 -5.04
CA ASN A 152 5.28 19.44 -6.03
C ASN A 152 4.94 18.72 -7.35
N ARG A 153 3.84 17.95 -7.40
CA ARG A 153 3.41 17.20 -8.59
C ARG A 153 2.44 17.97 -9.49
N LYS A 154 1.80 19.03 -8.99
CA LYS A 154 0.92 19.89 -9.83
C LYS A 154 1.73 20.58 -10.95
N GLU A 155 3.04 20.73 -10.76
CA GLU A 155 3.99 21.32 -11.73
C GLU A 155 4.48 20.29 -12.78
N THR A 156 4.40 18.98 -12.49
CA THR A 156 4.88 17.89 -13.36
C THR A 156 3.78 17.25 -14.20
N ARG A 157 2.71 17.98 -14.56
CA ARG A 157 1.64 17.51 -15.48
C ARG A 157 2.10 17.18 -16.91
N ARG A 158 3.40 17.16 -17.18
CA ARG A 158 3.95 16.43 -18.32
C ARG A 158 4.24 15.02 -17.84
N PHE A 159 3.48 14.06 -18.34
CA PHE A 159 3.96 12.69 -18.42
C PHE A 159 5.40 12.77 -18.95
N PRO A 160 6.41 12.32 -18.20
CA PRO A 160 7.71 12.12 -18.80
C PRO A 160 7.48 11.08 -19.89
N ALA A 161 7.69 11.49 -21.14
CA ALA A 161 7.97 10.52 -22.17
C ALA A 161 9.20 9.78 -21.68
N ASP A 162 9.05 8.47 -21.42
CA ASP A 162 10.20 7.60 -21.20
C ASP A 162 11.05 7.70 -22.48
N ASP A 163 12.10 8.53 -22.41
CA ASP A 163 13.21 8.54 -23.35
C ASP A 163 14.08 7.33 -23.05
N ASP A 164 13.50 6.14 -23.22
CA ASP A 164 14.27 4.91 -23.33
C ASP A 164 14.67 4.77 -24.80
N GLY A 165 15.82 5.36 -25.11
CA GLY A 165 16.56 5.21 -26.35
C GLY A 165 17.00 3.76 -26.62
N ARG A 166 16.06 2.83 -26.73
CA ARG A 166 16.24 1.51 -27.35
C ARG A 166 15.21 1.32 -28.44
N SER A 167 15.59 1.74 -29.65
CA SER A 167 14.90 1.36 -30.88
C SER A 167 14.83 -0.18 -31.00
N PRO A 168 13.70 -0.76 -31.44
CA PRO A 168 13.55 -2.18 -31.69
C PRO A 168 13.97 -2.54 -33.11
N ARG A 169 14.68 -3.68 -33.29
CA ARG A 169 14.81 -4.52 -34.51
C ARG A 169 15.94 -5.54 -34.23
N HIS A 170 15.77 -6.85 -34.31
CA HIS A 170 15.17 -7.64 -35.38
C HIS A 170 14.62 -8.99 -34.88
N PHE A 171 13.36 -9.27 -35.18
CA PHE A 171 12.85 -10.63 -35.33
C PHE A 171 12.91 -10.95 -36.82
N VAL A 172 13.90 -11.72 -37.27
CA VAL A 172 13.92 -12.29 -38.62
C VAL A 172 13.17 -13.62 -38.55
N LYS A 173 12.00 -13.67 -39.19
CA LYS A 173 11.41 -14.92 -39.64
C LYS A 173 12.21 -15.42 -40.85
N HIS A 174 12.69 -16.65 -40.82
CA HIS A 174 12.70 -17.51 -42.00
C HIS A 174 12.52 -18.96 -41.54
N GLY A 175 11.46 -19.60 -42.04
CA GLY A 175 11.26 -21.04 -41.91
C GLY A 175 11.97 -21.80 -43.03
N GLY A 176 11.96 -23.13 -42.91
CA GLY A 176 12.15 -24.05 -44.04
C GLY A 176 13.39 -24.94 -43.95
N GLN A 177 13.13 -26.22 -43.62
CA GLN A 177 13.68 -27.45 -44.21
C GLN A 177 15.19 -27.52 -44.51
N ASN A 178 15.90 -28.40 -43.80
CA ASN A 178 16.21 -29.76 -44.28
C ASN A 178 16.70 -30.63 -43.11
#